data_AF-A0A947P002-F1
#
_entry.id   AF-A0A947P002-F1
#
_cell.length_a   1.000
_cell.length_b   1.000
_cell.length_c   1.000
_cell.angle_alpha   90.00
_cell.angle_beta   90.00
_cell.angle_gamma   90.00
#
_symmetry.space_group_name_H-M   'P 1'
#
loop_
_entity.id
_entity.type
_entity.pdbx_description
1 polymer ?
#
loop_
_entity_poly.entity_id
_entity_poly.type
_entity_poly.pdbx_seq_one_letter_code
_entity_poly.pdbx_strand_id
1 'polypeptide(L)'
;DFSIIDYKTGKFPKIGKKDNEQLYLYALAIKQLLNKTSKKMSFYYIEENKPLEVDFDEKKMKKVEEWTKNLIEEILKGDFKATPGFNCKFCDFREICEFRK
;
A
#
# COMPACT_ATOMS: atom_id res chain seq x y z
N ASP A 1 9.92 -9.24 -20.65
CA ASP A 1 9.30 -8.09 -19.95
C ASP A 1 8.04 -8.58 -19.26
N PHE A 2 7.74 -8.10 -18.05
CA PHE A 2 6.52 -8.43 -17.29
C PHE A 2 5.97 -7.19 -16.59
N SER A 3 4.73 -7.21 -16.14
CA SER A 3 4.09 -6.13 -15.36
C SER A 3 3.64 -6.62 -14.00
N ILE A 4 3.53 -5.70 -13.03
CA ILE A 4 2.93 -5.95 -11.71
C ILE A 4 1.54 -5.32 -11.72
N ILE A 5 0.50 -6.14 -11.58
CA ILE A 5 -0.89 -5.67 -11.64
C ILE A 5 -1.59 -6.07 -10.35
N ASP A 6 -2.18 -5.09 -9.67
CA ASP A 6 -2.99 -5.29 -8.48
C ASP A 6 -4.46 -4.99 -8.81
N TYR A 7 -5.25 -6.06 -8.93
CA TYR A 7 -6.67 -5.97 -9.27
C TYR A 7 -7.49 -5.47 -8.09
N LYS A 8 -8.28 -4.41 -8.32
CA LYS A 8 -9.16 -3.78 -7.34
C LYS A 8 -10.62 -3.84 -7.80
N THR A 9 -11.51 -4.11 -6.85
CA THR A 9 -12.97 -4.07 -7.04
C THR A 9 -13.61 -2.78 -6.53
N GLY A 10 -12.87 -1.93 -5.83
CA GLY A 10 -13.37 -0.62 -5.42
C GLY A 10 -13.51 0.35 -6.59
N LYS A 11 -14.01 1.56 -6.30
CA LYS A 11 -14.17 2.62 -7.31
C LYS A 11 -12.83 3.21 -7.78
N PHE A 12 -12.74 3.54 -9.05
CA PHE A 12 -11.60 4.27 -9.60
C PHE A 12 -11.41 5.61 -8.85
N PRO A 13 -10.19 5.93 -8.38
CA PRO A 13 -9.95 7.09 -7.53
C PRO A 13 -10.17 8.38 -8.33
N LYS A 14 -10.90 9.33 -7.72
CA LYS A 14 -11.14 10.66 -8.33
C LYS A 14 -9.90 11.57 -8.30
N ILE A 15 -8.97 11.31 -7.39
CA ILE A 15 -7.71 12.06 -7.24
C ILE A 15 -6.57 11.07 -7.48
N GLY A 16 -5.69 11.35 -8.43
CA GLY A 16 -4.62 10.45 -8.89
C GLY A 16 -3.51 10.14 -7.87
N LYS A 17 -3.70 10.42 -6.58
CA LYS A 17 -2.77 10.04 -5.52
C LYS A 17 -3.37 8.88 -4.74
N LYS A 18 -2.92 7.67 -5.10
CA LYS A 18 -3.01 6.52 -4.23
C LYS A 18 -1.63 6.26 -3.64
N ASP A 19 -1.62 5.79 -2.41
CA ASP A 19 -0.42 5.26 -1.78
C ASP A 19 -0.01 4.01 -2.55
N ASN A 20 1.17 4.04 -3.16
CA ASN A 20 1.68 3.02 -4.08
C ASN A 20 2.55 1.98 -3.37
N GLU A 21 2.69 2.08 -2.06
CA GLU A 21 3.50 1.26 -1.16
C GLU A 21 3.26 -0.23 -1.44
N GLN A 22 2.00 -0.64 -1.68
CA GLN A 22 1.63 -2.02 -2.04
C GLN A 22 2.36 -2.51 -3.31
N LEU A 23 2.31 -1.73 -4.40
CA LEU A 23 2.97 -2.11 -5.67
C LEU A 23 4.50 -2.11 -5.53
N TYR A 24 5.05 -1.15 -4.77
CA TYR A 24 6.48 -1.08 -4.51
C TYR A 24 6.98 -2.23 -3.63
N LEU A 25 6.17 -2.71 -2.67
CA LEU A 25 6.46 -3.92 -1.90
C LEU A 25 6.51 -5.16 -2.80
N TYR A 26 5.58 -5.32 -3.74
CA TYR A 26 5.63 -6.40 -4.72
C TYR A 26 6.88 -6.31 -5.60
N ALA A 27 7.20 -5.11 -6.09
CA ALA A 27 8.41 -4.88 -6.89
C ALA A 27 9.68 -5.23 -6.11
N LEU A 28 9.76 -4.84 -4.84
CA LEU A 28 10.88 -5.17 -3.95
C LEU A 28 11.01 -6.68 -3.77
N ALA A 29 9.90 -7.38 -3.49
CA ALA A 29 9.90 -8.84 -3.31
C ALA A 29 10.37 -9.57 -4.58
N ILE A 30 9.88 -9.16 -5.76
CA ILE A 30 10.31 -9.73 -7.05
C ILE A 30 11.80 -9.47 -7.30
N LYS A 31 12.30 -8.27 -6.98
CA LYS A 31 13.72 -7.94 -7.09
C LYS A 31 14.58 -8.82 -6.18
N GLN A 32 14.19 -8.99 -4.92
CA GLN A 32 14.97 -9.75 -3.94
C GLN A 32 14.91 -11.27 -4.15
N LEU A 33 13.73 -11.81 -4.48
CA LEU A 33 13.53 -13.26 -4.57
C LEU A 33 13.86 -13.82 -5.95
N LEU A 34 13.61 -13.03 -7.02
CA LEU A 34 13.71 -13.50 -8.40
C LEU A 34 14.81 -12.78 -9.20
N ASN A 35 15.51 -11.82 -8.59
CA ASN A 35 16.50 -10.96 -9.25
C ASN A 35 15.99 -10.33 -10.55
N LYS A 36 14.71 -9.93 -10.56
CA LYS A 36 14.02 -9.32 -11.70
C LYS A 36 13.46 -7.96 -11.33
N THR A 37 13.46 -7.03 -12.27
CA THR A 37 12.85 -5.69 -12.10
C THR A 37 11.84 -5.45 -13.22
N SER A 38 10.67 -4.93 -12.89
CA SER A 38 9.71 -4.39 -13.87
C SER A 38 9.53 -2.90 -13.65
N LYS A 39 9.45 -2.14 -14.75
CA LYS A 39 9.11 -0.71 -14.74
C LYS A 39 7.62 -0.44 -14.95
N LYS A 40 6.80 -1.49 -15.13
CA LYS A 40 5.37 -1.39 -15.43
C LYS A 40 4.56 -1.90 -14.25
N MET A 41 3.86 -1.00 -13.58
CA MET A 41 3.04 -1.32 -12.42
C MET A 41 1.71 -0.60 -12.52
N SER A 42 0.62 -1.27 -12.17
CA SER A 42 -0.70 -0.64 -12.17
C SER A 42 -1.64 -1.22 -11.14
N PHE A 43 -2.59 -0.39 -10.70
CA PHE A 43 -3.82 -0.87 -10.08
C PHE A 43 -4.87 -1.02 -11.18
N TYR A 44 -5.48 -2.19 -11.30
CA TYR A 44 -6.50 -2.43 -12.32
C TYR A 44 -7.89 -2.49 -11.68
N TYR A 45 -8.72 -1.50 -11.97
CA TYR A 45 -10.07 -1.38 -11.42
C TYR A 45 -11.04 -2.16 -12.31
N ILE A 46 -11.47 -3.32 -11.81
CA ILE A 46 -12.22 -4.31 -12.60
C ILE A 46 -13.60 -3.77 -12.99
N GLU A 47 -14.32 -3.15 -12.05
CA GLU A 47 -15.70 -2.68 -12.28
C GLU A 47 -15.78 -1.60 -13.36
N GLU A 48 -14.80 -0.70 -13.40
CA GLU A 48 -14.73 0.34 -14.43
C GLU A 48 -13.85 -0.02 -15.63
N ASN A 49 -13.24 -1.22 -15.63
CA ASN A 49 -12.32 -1.69 -16.66
C ASN A 49 -11.17 -0.70 -16.95
N LYS A 50 -10.56 -0.15 -15.89
CA LYS A 50 -9.58 0.96 -16.00
C LYS A 50 -8.28 0.68 -15.24
N PRO A 51 -7.12 0.77 -15.90
CA PRO A 51 -5.84 0.80 -15.21
C PRO A 51 -5.54 2.19 -14.65
N LEU A 52 -4.98 2.22 -13.45
CA LEU A 52 -4.25 3.36 -12.90
C LEU A 52 -2.77 2.99 -12.93
N GLU A 53 -2.06 3.48 -13.95
CA GLU A 53 -0.63 3.27 -14.12
C GLU A 53 0.17 3.98 -13.03
N VAL A 54 1.25 3.34 -12.59
CA VAL A 54 2.17 3.85 -11.58
C VAL A 54 3.58 3.81 -12.14
N ASP A 55 4.19 4.99 -12.26
CA ASP A 55 5.58 5.10 -12.68
C ASP A 55 6.51 4.44 -11.66
N PHE A 56 7.43 3.63 -12.18
CA PHE A 56 8.49 3.03 -11.38
C PHE A 56 9.58 4.05 -11.05
N ASP A 57 9.86 4.20 -9.76
CA ASP A 57 10.95 5.01 -9.21
C ASP A 57 11.75 4.20 -8.19
N GLU A 58 13.01 3.93 -8.49
CA GLU A 58 13.90 3.18 -7.60
C GLU A 58 14.14 3.89 -6.26
N LYS A 59 14.11 5.24 -6.24
CA LYS A 59 14.21 5.99 -4.97
C LYS A 59 12.98 5.74 -4.11
N LYS A 60 11.79 5.69 -4.71
CA LYS A 60 10.56 5.34 -4.00
C LYS A 60 10.59 3.89 -3.49
N MET A 61 11.09 2.95 -4.28
CA MET A 61 11.26 1.56 -3.83
C MET A 61 12.16 1.45 -2.58
N LYS A 62 13.31 2.16 -2.56
CA LYS A 62 14.19 2.21 -1.39
C LYS A 62 13.51 2.83 -0.17
N LYS A 63 12.74 3.91 -0.36
CA LYS A 63 11.95 4.52 0.72
C LYS A 63 10.90 3.57 1.28
N VAL A 64 10.23 2.79 0.43
CA VAL A 64 9.26 1.78 0.86
C VAL A 64 9.95 0.66 1.64
N GLU A 65 11.14 0.22 1.23
CA GLU A 65 11.93 -0.75 2.00
C GLU A 65 12.27 -0.22 3.41
N GLU A 66 12.78 1.01 3.51
CA GLU A 66 13.10 1.64 4.79
C GLU A 66 11.85 1.83 5.67
N TRP A 67 10.77 2.38 5.10
CA TRP A 67 9.49 2.52 5.77
C TRP A 67 8.97 1.17 6.30
N THR A 68 9.11 0.10 5.52
CA THR A 68 8.67 -1.25 5.92
C THR A 68 9.49 -1.78 7.09
N LYS A 69 10.81 -1.61 7.08
CA LYS A 69 11.69 -2.03 8.19
C LYS A 69 11.33 -1.28 9.48
N ASN A 70 11.19 0.04 9.40
CA ASN A 70 10.80 0.86 10.55
C ASN A 70 9.42 0.46 11.09
N LEU A 71 8.45 0.21 10.20
CA LEU A 71 7.12 -0.25 10.59
C LEU A 71 7.18 -1.60 11.32
N ILE A 72 8.00 -2.54 10.85
CA ILE A 72 8.21 -3.84 11.51
C ILE A 72 8.80 -3.65 12.91
N GLU A 73 9.81 -2.78 13.06
CA GLU A 73 10.40 -2.48 14.37
C GLU A 73 9.36 -1.91 15.35
N GLU A 74 8.51 -0.98 14.90
CA GLU A 74 7.42 -0.45 15.74
C GLU A 74 6.39 -1.53 16.12
N ILE A 75 6.01 -2.40 15.18
CA ILE A 75 5.11 -3.53 15.47
C ILE A 75 5.74 -4.46 16.52
N LEU A 76 7.04 -4.76 16.41
CA LEU A 76 7.76 -5.65 17.33
C LEU A 76 7.93 -5.05 18.74
N LYS A 77 7.90 -3.72 18.90
CA LYS A 77 7.87 -3.07 20.22
C LYS A 77 6.58 -3.36 20.99
N GLY A 78 5.49 -3.67 20.29
CA GLY A 78 4.21 -4.00 20.91
C GLY A 78 3.47 -2.81 21.54
N ASP A 79 3.89 -1.57 21.27
CA ASP A 79 3.14 -0.37 21.71
C ASP A 79 2.04 -0.03 20.68
N PHE A 80 0.85 -0.59 20.90
CA PHE A 80 -0.33 -0.38 20.05
C PHE A 80 -1.32 0.63 20.66
N LYS A 81 -0.83 1.64 21.39
CA LYS A 81 -1.70 2.71 21.90
C LYS A 81 -2.56 3.29 20.79
N ALA A 82 -3.86 3.38 21.06
CA ALA A 82 -4.81 3.90 20.10
C ALA A 82 -4.46 5.34 19.71
N THR A 83 -4.56 5.65 18.40
CA THR A 83 -4.37 6.99 17.84
C THR A 83 -5.71 7.52 17.33
N PRO A 84 -6.65 7.91 18.21
CA PRO A 84 -7.99 8.34 17.79
C PRO A 84 -7.93 9.57 16.86
N GLY A 85 -8.69 9.54 15.77
CA GLY A 85 -8.65 10.56 14.72
C GLY A 85 -9.66 10.34 13.60
N PHE A 86 -9.44 10.96 12.44
CA PHE A 86 -10.35 10.87 11.28
C PHE A 86 -10.65 9.42 10.86
N ASN A 87 -9.66 8.54 10.94
CA ASN A 87 -9.77 7.14 10.55
C ASN A 87 -10.74 6.34 11.43
N CYS A 88 -11.04 6.80 12.66
CA CYS A 88 -11.98 6.12 13.55
C CYS A 88 -13.39 6.00 12.95
N LYS A 89 -13.77 6.88 12.01
CA LYS A 89 -15.07 6.82 11.30
C LYS A 89 -15.25 5.56 10.46
N PHE A 90 -14.15 4.93 10.05
CA PHE A 90 -14.11 3.76 9.18
C PHE A 90 -13.43 2.56 9.84
N CYS A 91 -13.22 2.61 11.17
CA CYS A 91 -12.51 1.56 11.90
C CYS A 91 -13.46 0.40 12.25
N ASP A 92 -13.09 -0.82 11.89
CA ASP A 92 -13.88 -2.02 12.16
C ASP A 92 -14.04 -2.30 13.67
N PHE A 93 -13.09 -1.84 14.50
CA PHE A 93 -13.13 -1.98 15.96
C PHE A 93 -13.90 -0.88 16.68
N ARG A 94 -14.57 0.03 15.95
CA ARG A 94 -15.21 1.22 16.53
C ARG A 94 -16.22 0.87 17.62
N GLU A 95 -17.02 -0.18 17.44
CA GLU A 95 -18.11 -0.53 18.38
C GLU A 95 -17.61 -0.97 19.76
N ILE A 96 -16.37 -1.46 19.86
CA ILE A 96 -15.74 -1.89 21.12
C ILE A 96 -14.66 -0.92 21.62
N CYS A 97 -14.45 0.21 20.92
CA CYS A 97 -13.38 1.15 21.22
C CYS A 97 -13.77 2.16 22.30
N GLU A 98 -12.99 2.24 23.38
CA GLU A 98 -13.21 3.18 24.48
C GLU A 98 -13.04 4.66 24.09
N PHE A 99 -12.33 4.93 22.99
CA PHE A 99 -12.13 6.29 22.45
C PHE A 99 -13.21 6.70 21.44
N ARG A 100 -14.21 5.85 21.17
CA ARG A 100 -15.32 6.16 20.28
C ARG A 100 -16.08 7.37 20.82
N LYS A 101 -16.14 8.43 20.01
CA LYS A 101 -17.12 9.51 20.15
C LYS A 101 -18.33 9.26 19.24
#